data_AF-A0A949AMM3-F1
#
_entry.id   AF-A0A949AMM3-F1
#
_cell.length_a   1.000
_cell.length_b   1.000
_cell.length_c   1.000
_cell.angle_alpha   90.00
_cell.angle_beta   90.00
_cell.angle_gamma   90.00
#
_symmetry.space_group_name_H-M   'P 1'
#
loop_
_entity.id
_entity.type
_entity.pdbx_description
1 polymer ?
#
loop_
_entity_poly.entity_id
_entity_poly.type
_entity_poly.pdbx_seq_one_letter_code
_entity_poly.pdbx_strand_id
1 'polypeptide(L)'
;LRKGVTGMANTRLVVDQPGNAFYQAVLARGDRKVGMALYAMLQGRQNWRQTMQGCGIEPEAYAMRQRGQEEVFPWEIIDHGINRQYLWAEYRKALEEKSTIACDTSQCRRCGVCHG
;
A
#
# COMPACT_ATOMS: atom_id res chain seq x y z
N LEU A 1 0.60 -22.66 11.84
CA LEU A 1 -0.15 -22.39 10.58
C LEU A 1 -0.01 -23.54 9.58
N ARG A 2 1.13 -23.75 8.89
CA ARG A 2 1.28 -24.84 7.89
C ARG A 2 0.79 -26.21 8.38
N LYS A 3 1.27 -26.68 9.53
CA LYS A 3 0.86 -27.97 10.13
C LYS A 3 -0.64 -28.12 10.36
N GLY A 4 -1.38 -27.01 10.58
CA GLY A 4 -2.82 -27.05 10.80
C GLY A 4 -3.65 -27.08 9.52
N VAL A 5 -3.08 -26.65 8.39
CA VAL A 5 -3.78 -26.59 7.10
C VAL A 5 -3.50 -27.84 6.24
N THR A 6 -2.40 -28.55 6.48
CA THR A 6 -1.99 -29.74 5.71
C THR A 6 -3.02 -30.87 5.72
N GLY A 7 -3.85 -31.01 6.76
CA GLY A 7 -4.85 -32.08 6.87
C GLY A 7 -6.23 -31.75 6.26
N MET A 8 -6.43 -30.54 5.75
CA MET A 8 -7.72 -30.11 5.21
C MET A 8 -7.82 -30.48 3.72
N ALA A 9 -8.83 -31.29 3.37
CA ALA A 9 -9.09 -31.62 1.97
C ALA A 9 -9.28 -30.34 1.13
N ASN A 10 -8.73 -30.34 -0.09
CA ASN A 10 -8.89 -29.27 -1.07
C ASN A 10 -8.44 -27.85 -0.61
N THR A 11 -7.53 -27.74 0.37
CA THR A 11 -7.07 -26.44 0.88
C THR A 11 -5.63 -26.14 0.49
N ARG A 12 -5.37 -24.96 -0.11
CA ARG A 12 -4.02 -24.47 -0.43
C ARG A 12 -3.71 -23.23 0.40
N LEU A 13 -2.66 -23.31 1.22
CA LEU A 13 -2.14 -22.15 1.94
C LEU A 13 -1.17 -21.36 1.04
N VAL A 14 -1.56 -20.14 0.68
CA VAL A 14 -0.68 -19.16 0.03
C VAL A 14 -0.30 -18.11 1.08
N VAL A 15 1.00 -17.93 1.30
CA VAL A 15 1.52 -16.92 2.24
C VAL A 15 2.46 -16.02 1.46
N ASP A 16 2.26 -14.72 1.56
CA ASP A 16 3.18 -13.75 0.95
C ASP A 16 4.46 -13.63 1.79
N GLN A 17 5.59 -13.38 1.14
CA GLN A 17 6.85 -13.17 1.86
C GLN A 17 6.80 -11.80 2.54
N PRO A 18 7.12 -11.66 3.84
CA PRO A 18 7.09 -10.38 4.53
C PRO A 18 7.93 -9.29 3.86
N GLY A 19 9.04 -9.67 3.19
CA GLY A 19 9.86 -8.74 2.41
C GLY A 19 9.12 -8.08 1.24
N ASN A 20 8.09 -8.71 0.68
CA ASN A 20 7.29 -8.13 -0.40
C ASN A 20 6.46 -6.94 0.08
N ALA A 21 6.07 -6.90 1.36
CA ALA A 21 5.37 -5.77 1.93
C ALA A 21 6.21 -4.48 1.85
N PHE A 22 7.54 -4.58 1.95
CA PHE A 22 8.43 -3.45 1.76
C PHE A 22 8.39 -2.91 0.32
N TYR A 23 8.42 -3.78 -0.68
CA TYR A 23 8.36 -3.34 -2.08
C TYR A 23 6.97 -2.81 -2.46
N GLN A 24 5.91 -3.47 -2.00
CA GLN A 24 4.54 -2.98 -2.13
C GLN A 24 4.39 -1.59 -1.49
N ALA A 25 5.01 -1.39 -0.32
CA ALA A 25 5.05 -0.10 0.36
C ALA A 25 5.73 1.00 -0.47
N VAL A 26 6.88 0.70 -1.08
CA VAL A 26 7.57 1.64 -1.97
C VAL A 26 6.70 1.97 -3.19
N LEU A 27 6.16 0.95 -3.84
CA LEU A 27 5.36 1.10 -5.08
C LEU A 27 4.05 1.86 -4.85
N ALA A 28 3.30 1.51 -3.80
CA ALA A 28 2.04 2.17 -3.47
C ALA A 28 2.21 3.67 -3.12
N ARG A 29 3.45 4.07 -2.79
CA ARG A 29 3.81 5.45 -2.44
C ARG A 29 4.76 6.09 -3.45
N GLY A 30 5.00 5.42 -4.58
CA GLY A 30 5.96 5.84 -5.58
C GLY A 30 5.54 7.12 -6.29
N ASP A 31 6.54 7.86 -6.75
CA ASP A 31 6.39 9.05 -7.56
C ASP A 31 7.06 8.85 -8.93
N ARG A 32 7.26 9.95 -9.67
CA ARG A 32 7.96 9.92 -10.96
C ARG A 32 9.38 9.34 -10.85
N LYS A 33 10.09 9.54 -9.74
CA LYS A 33 11.43 8.98 -9.54
C LYS A 33 11.35 7.46 -9.46
N VAL A 34 10.41 6.94 -8.68
CA VAL A 34 10.17 5.47 -8.61
C VAL A 34 9.82 4.92 -10.00
N GLY A 35 9.02 5.64 -10.78
CA GLY A 35 8.75 5.29 -12.19
C GLY A 35 10.02 5.21 -13.06
N MET A 36 10.94 6.17 -12.92
CA MET A 36 12.23 6.15 -13.62
C MET A 36 13.11 4.98 -13.19
N ALA A 37 13.12 4.62 -11.90
CA ALA A 37 13.86 3.46 -11.42
C ALA A 37 13.27 2.15 -11.95
N LEU A 38 11.93 2.03 -12.02
CA LEU A 38 11.28 0.88 -12.66
C LEU A 38 11.65 0.78 -14.14
N TYR A 39 11.69 1.90 -14.86
CA TYR A 39 12.14 1.92 -16.25
C TYR A 39 13.61 1.47 -16.38
N ALA A 40 14.50 1.96 -15.51
CA ALA A 40 15.90 1.53 -15.49
C ALA A 40 16.04 0.03 -15.17
N MET A 41 15.21 -0.53 -14.29
CA MET A 41 15.20 -1.97 -13.99
C MET A 41 14.84 -2.80 -15.22
N LEU A 42 13.91 -2.32 -16.07
CA LEU A 42 13.56 -3.01 -17.31
C LEU A 42 14.72 -3.07 -18.32
N GLN A 43 15.59 -2.06 -18.31
CA GLN A 43 16.74 -1.97 -19.22
C GLN A 43 17.97 -2.74 -18.70
N GLY A 44 18.01 -3.07 -17.42
CA GLY A 44 19.16 -3.69 -16.75
C GLY A 44 18.90 -5.12 -16.25
N ARG A 45 19.94 -5.73 -15.69
CA ARG A 45 19.84 -7.01 -14.93
C ARG A 45 20.07 -6.81 -13.42
N GLN A 46 20.08 -5.56 -12.96
CA GLN A 46 20.38 -5.24 -11.57
C GLN A 46 19.18 -5.55 -10.67
N ASN A 47 19.44 -5.86 -9.41
CA ASN A 47 18.37 -6.06 -8.44
C ASN A 47 17.75 -4.71 -8.02
N TRP A 48 16.58 -4.79 -7.38
CA TRP A 48 15.77 -3.62 -7.00
C TRP A 48 16.54 -2.55 -6.23
N ARG A 49 17.26 -2.95 -5.16
CA ARG A 49 18.02 -2.03 -4.31
C ARG A 49 19.11 -1.30 -5.09
N GLN A 50 19.90 -2.04 -5.87
CA GLN A 50 20.98 -1.45 -6.67
C GLN A 50 20.44 -0.44 -7.68
N THR A 51 19.36 -0.78 -8.38
CA THR A 51 18.79 0.12 -9.38
C THR A 51 18.21 1.38 -8.75
N MET A 52 17.49 1.26 -7.63
CA MET A 52 16.97 2.42 -6.91
C MET A 52 18.09 3.33 -6.40
N GLN A 53 19.13 2.76 -5.78
CA GLN A 53 20.30 3.52 -5.34
C GLN A 53 21.01 4.21 -6.51
N GLY A 54 21.17 3.53 -7.64
CA GLY A 54 21.73 4.09 -8.87
C GLY A 54 20.91 5.25 -9.43
N CYS A 55 19.60 5.29 -9.17
CA CYS A 55 18.72 6.41 -9.49
C CYS A 55 18.67 7.49 -8.38
N GLY A 56 19.48 7.38 -7.33
CA GLY A 56 19.45 8.30 -6.19
C GLY A 56 18.20 8.20 -5.33
N ILE A 57 17.53 7.04 -5.36
CA ILE A 57 16.31 6.77 -4.59
C ILE A 57 16.67 5.96 -3.36
N GLU A 58 16.21 6.43 -2.22
CA GLU A 58 16.27 5.73 -0.94
C GLU A 58 14.88 5.10 -0.70
N PRO A 59 14.72 3.76 -0.85
CA PRO A 59 13.41 3.12 -0.77
C PRO A 59 12.74 3.24 0.61
N GLU A 60 13.53 3.25 1.69
CA GLU A 60 13.04 3.35 3.06
C GLU A 60 12.32 4.69 3.31
N ALA A 61 12.68 5.77 2.61
CA ALA A 61 12.01 7.06 2.64
C ALA A 61 10.60 7.00 2.06
N TYR A 62 10.29 5.98 1.25
CA TYR A 62 8.92 5.72 0.78
C TYR A 62 8.17 4.81 1.75
N ALA A 63 8.84 3.79 2.28
CA ALA A 63 8.21 2.72 3.03
C ALA A 63 8.06 2.98 4.54
N MET A 64 8.99 3.71 5.16
CA MET A 64 9.17 3.71 6.62
C MET A 64 8.98 5.09 7.28
N ARG A 65 9.01 6.19 6.51
CA ARG A 65 8.80 7.52 7.11
C ARG A 65 7.34 7.75 7.49
N GLN A 66 7.13 8.53 8.55
CA GLN A 66 5.82 9.08 8.87
C GLN A 66 5.41 10.12 7.83
N ARG A 67 4.10 10.21 7.56
CA ARG A 67 3.53 11.16 6.59
C ARG A 67 2.61 12.13 7.30
N GLY A 68 2.66 13.38 6.84
CA GLY A 68 1.80 14.44 7.34
C GLY A 68 0.44 14.45 6.62
N GLN A 69 -0.54 15.10 7.23
CA GLN A 69 -1.88 15.28 6.67
C GLN A 69 -1.88 16.11 5.38
N GLU A 70 -0.98 17.09 5.30
CA GLU A 70 -0.90 18.08 4.22
C GLU A 70 0.04 17.65 3.09
N GLU A 71 0.53 16.41 3.13
CA GLU A 71 1.34 15.87 2.06
C GLU A 71 0.47 15.43 0.88
N VAL A 72 1.00 15.62 -0.33
CA VAL A 72 0.39 15.09 -1.55
C VAL A 72 0.67 13.59 -1.65
N PHE A 73 -0.39 12.79 -1.68
CA PHE A 73 -0.27 11.35 -1.84
C PHE A 73 -0.41 10.93 -3.31
N PRO A 74 0.32 9.90 -3.78
CA PRO A 74 0.31 9.53 -5.19
C PRO A 74 -1.02 8.96 -5.68
N TRP A 75 -1.89 8.50 -4.79
CA TRP A 75 -3.25 8.06 -5.14
C TRP A 75 -4.25 9.23 -5.29
N GLU A 76 -3.92 10.45 -4.85
CA GLU A 76 -4.81 11.62 -4.98
C GLU A 76 -5.02 12.06 -6.42
N ILE A 77 -4.18 11.58 -7.35
CA ILE A 77 -4.33 11.82 -8.79
C ILE A 77 -5.46 10.98 -9.41
N ILE A 78 -5.96 9.97 -8.70
CA ILE A 78 -6.99 9.04 -9.16
C ILE A 78 -8.27 9.35 -8.39
N ASP A 79 -9.35 9.67 -9.11
CA ASP A 79 -10.67 9.75 -8.48
C ASP A 79 -11.19 8.32 -8.21
N HIS A 80 -11.12 7.93 -6.95
CA HIS A 80 -11.63 6.66 -6.44
C HIS A 80 -12.92 6.83 -5.62
N GLY A 81 -13.53 8.02 -5.62
CA GLY A 81 -14.79 8.30 -4.90
C GLY A 81 -14.73 8.25 -3.38
N ILE A 82 -13.54 8.06 -2.78
CA ILE A 82 -13.35 8.08 -1.32
C ILE A 82 -12.83 9.45 -0.92
N ASN A 83 -13.45 10.04 0.09
CA ASN A 83 -13.01 11.31 0.65
C ASN A 83 -11.60 11.20 1.27
N ARG A 84 -10.69 12.08 0.85
CA ARG A 84 -9.32 12.21 1.39
C ARG A 84 -9.28 12.28 2.93
N GLN A 85 -10.20 13.06 3.52
CA GLN A 85 -10.29 13.25 4.97
C GLN A 85 -10.69 11.95 5.68
N TYR A 86 -11.51 11.11 5.04
CA TYR A 86 -11.84 9.79 5.56
C TYR A 86 -10.62 8.89 5.62
N LEU A 87 -9.82 8.82 4.54
CA LEU A 87 -8.58 8.02 4.52
C LEU A 87 -7.59 8.46 5.61
N TRP A 88 -7.46 9.77 5.83
CA TRP A 88 -6.62 10.29 6.91
C TRP A 88 -7.14 9.91 8.30
N ALA A 89 -8.45 9.98 8.52
CA ALA A 89 -9.06 9.54 9.78
C ALA A 89 -8.85 8.04 10.02
N GLU A 90 -8.97 7.20 8.98
CA GLU A 90 -8.70 5.76 9.07
C GLU A 90 -7.23 5.47 9.36
N TYR A 91 -6.30 6.20 8.74
CA TYR A 91 -4.88 6.10 9.05
C TYR A 91 -4.60 6.38 10.54
N ARG A 92 -5.16 7.47 11.08
CA ARG A 92 -5.01 7.81 12.51
C ARG A 92 -5.59 6.74 13.42
N LYS A 93 -6.79 6.22 13.13
CA LYS A 93 -7.37 5.10 13.89
C LYS A 93 -6.50 3.86 13.87
N ALA A 94 -5.91 3.54 12.72
CA ALA A 94 -5.02 2.38 12.58
C ALA A 94 -3.76 2.53 13.44
N LEU A 95 -3.18 3.74 13.53
CA LEU A 95 -2.08 4.03 14.46
C LEU A 95 -2.49 3.89 15.93
N GLU A 96 -3.76 4.13 16.25
CA GLU A 96 -4.36 3.94 17.57
C GLU A 96 -4.88 2.51 17.81
N GLU A 97 -4.60 1.57 16.90
CA GLU A 97 -5.07 0.17 16.93
C GLU A 97 -6.61 0.04 16.99
N LYS A 98 -7.33 1.06 16.52
CA LYS A 98 -8.79 1.07 16.47
C LYS A 98 -9.30 0.51 15.15
N SER A 99 -10.26 -0.39 15.23
CA SER A 99 -10.95 -0.93 14.06
C SER A 99 -12.08 -0.01 13.61
N THR A 100 -12.39 -0.10 12.31
CA THR A 100 -13.59 0.53 11.73
C THR A 100 -14.60 -0.55 11.41
N ILE A 101 -15.87 -0.28 11.75
CA ILE A 101 -16.97 -1.20 11.46
C ILE A 101 -17.10 -1.43 9.94
N ALA A 102 -17.57 -2.63 9.58
CA ALA A 102 -17.80 -2.98 8.19
C ALA A 102 -18.73 -1.98 7.48
N CYS A 103 -18.55 -1.84 6.17
CA CYS A 103 -19.41 -1.02 5.33
C CYS A 103 -20.71 -1.78 5.03
N ASP A 104 -21.85 -1.26 5.48
CA ASP A 104 -23.17 -1.65 4.98
C ASP A 104 -23.53 -0.70 3.83
N THR A 105 -23.44 -1.18 2.59
CA THR A 105 -23.65 -0.35 1.40
C THR A 105 -25.07 0.22 1.31
N SER A 106 -26.04 -0.38 1.98
CA SER A 106 -27.43 0.11 2.01
C SER A 106 -27.59 1.40 2.85
N GLN A 107 -26.73 1.62 3.85
CA GLN A 107 -26.88 2.69 4.85
C GLN A 107 -25.62 3.58 5.01
N CYS A 108 -24.45 3.11 4.59
CA CYS A 108 -23.18 3.79 4.84
C CYS A 108 -23.06 5.07 4.00
N ARG A 109 -22.54 6.15 4.59
CA ARG A 109 -22.15 7.39 3.90
C ARG A 109 -20.75 7.89 4.32
N ARG A 110 -19.99 7.09 5.08
CA ARG A 110 -18.77 7.53 5.79
C ARG A 110 -17.62 7.96 4.87
N CYS A 111 -17.32 7.13 3.87
CA CYS A 111 -16.20 7.36 2.96
C CYS A 111 -16.58 8.18 1.73
N GLY A 112 -17.88 8.38 1.48
CA GLY A 112 -18.39 9.04 0.28
C GLY A 112 -18.68 8.11 -0.89
N VAL A 113 -18.32 6.81 -0.87
CA VAL A 113 -18.55 5.92 -2.04
C VAL A 113 -20.02 5.52 -2.22
N CYS A 114 -20.70 5.23 -1.11
CA CYS A 114 -22.08 4.74 -1.15
C CYS A 114 -23.03 5.93 -1.32
N HIS A 115 -23.44 6.20 -2.54
CA HIS A 115 -24.58 7.04 -2.87
C HIS A 115 -25.70 6.09 -3.30
N GLY A 116 -26.86 6.16 -2.62
CA GLY A 116 -27.94 5.17 -2.76
C GLY A 116 -28.46 4.99 -4.18
#